data_AF-A0A1Y6J164-F1
#
_entry.id   AF-A0A1Y6J164-F1
#
_cell.length_a   1.000
_cell.length_b   1.000
_cell.length_c   1.000
_cell.angle_alpha   90.00
_cell.angle_beta   90.00
_cell.angle_gamma   90.00
#
_symmetry.space_group_name_H-M   'P 1'
#
loop_
_entity.id
_entity.type
_entity.pdbx_description
1 polymer ?
#
loop_
_entity_poly.entity_id
_entity_poly.type
_entity_poly.pdbx_seq_one_letter_code
_entity_poly.pdbx_strand_id
1 'polypeptide(L)' 'MNNKIKELEYIADEAELAVLALSSMLLVDYKGVAVLQKKMHEISQKAHQLIAQEMCLRKEKHFRGNICTE' A
#
# COMPACT_ATOMS: atom_id res chain seq x y z
N MET A 1 5.02 15.14 -7.28
CA MET A 1 4.50 13.96 -6.55
C MET A 1 5.70 13.19 -5.98
N ASN A 2 5.69 12.79 -4.70
CA ASN A 2 6.87 12.24 -4.01
C ASN A 2 7.27 10.89 -4.61
N ASN A 3 8.56 10.66 -4.90
CA ASN A 3 9.04 9.35 -5.39
C ASN A 3 8.60 8.23 -4.44
N LYS A 4 8.64 8.48 -3.13
CA LYS A 4 8.21 7.53 -2.09
C LYS A 4 6.72 7.15 -2.15
N ILE A 5 5.83 8.08 -2.50
CA ILE A 5 4.39 7.77 -2.62
C ILE A 5 4.16 6.90 -3.86
N LYS A 6 4.80 7.23 -4.98
CA LYS A 6 4.72 6.45 -6.22
C LYS A 6 5.24 5.02 -6.05
N GLU A 7 6.33 4.85 -5.31
CA GLU A 7 6.86 3.52 -5.00
C GLU A 7 5.89 2.70 -4.14
N LEU A 8 5.23 3.33 -3.16
CA LEU A 8 4.24 2.64 -2.34
C LEU A 8 2.96 2.29 -3.12
N GLU A 9 2.51 3.17 -4.03
CA GLU A 9 1.39 2.88 -4.94
C GLU A 9 1.72 1.68 -5.82
N TYR A 10 2.92 1.68 -6.43
CA TYR A 10 3.40 0.54 -7.23
C TYR A 10 3.41 -0.78 -6.43
N ILE A 11 3.91 -0.76 -5.19
CA ILE A 11 3.92 -1.95 -4.33
C ILE A 11 2.49 -2.43 -4.01
N ALA A 12 1.57 -1.51 -3.76
CA ALA A 12 0.17 -1.85 -3.49
C ALA A 12 -0.48 -2.52 -4.71
N ASP A 13 -0.30 -1.95 -5.89
CA ASP A 13 -0.85 -2.45 -7.15
C ASP A 13 -0.32 -3.86 -7.49
N GLU A 14 0.99 -4.07 -7.38
CA GLU A 14 1.62 -5.38 -7.63
C GLU A 14 1.13 -6.45 -6.64
N ALA A 15 0.96 -6.08 -5.36
CA ALA A 15 0.46 -6.98 -4.34
C ALA A 15 -1.00 -7.37 -4.59
N GLU A 16 -1.83 -6.45 -5.06
CA GLU A 16 -3.22 -6.74 -5.46
C GLU A 16 -3.30 -7.63 -6.70
N LEU A 17 -2.45 -7.36 -7.70
CA LEU A 17 -2.35 -8.20 -8.89
C LEU A 17 -1.93 -9.63 -8.52
N ALA A 18 -0.98 -9.78 -7.59
CA ALA A 18 -0.59 -11.09 -7.07
C ALA A 18 -1.74 -11.80 -6.34
N VAL A 19 -2.54 -11.09 -5.55
CA VAL A 19 -3.74 -11.66 -4.91
C VAL A 19 -4.73 -12.16 -5.96
N LEU A 20 -4.98 -11.40 -7.03
CA LEU A 20 -5.87 -11.80 -8.11
C LEU A 20 -5.37 -13.07 -8.82
N ALA A 21 -4.07 -13.14 -9.12
CA ALA A 21 -3.46 -14.32 -9.74
C ALA A 21 -3.55 -15.57 -8.84
N LEU A 22 -3.29 -15.41 -7.54
CA LEU A 22 -3.32 -16.50 -6.55
C LEU A 22 -4.73 -16.96 -6.22
N SER A 23 -5.75 -16.12 -6.46
CA SER A 23 -7.17 -16.48 -6.26
C SER A 23 -7.72 -17.39 -7.37
N SER A 24 -6.90 -17.78 -8.35
CA SER A 24 -7.28 -18.75 -9.38
C SER A 24 -7.71 -20.07 -8.76
N MET A 25 -8.87 -20.58 -9.19
CA MET A 25 -9.49 -21.81 -8.68
C MET A 25 -8.55 -23.04 -8.74
N LEU A 26 -7.56 -23.04 -9.64
CA LEU A 26 -6.55 -24.09 -9.78
C LEU A 26 -5.48 -24.09 -8.65
N LEU A 27 -5.32 -22.97 -7.94
CA LEU A 27 -4.27 -22.75 -6.94
C LEU A 27 -4.81 -22.77 -5.49
N VAL A 28 -6.13 -22.62 -5.31
CA VAL A 28 -6.78 -22.46 -4.00
C VAL A 28 -6.60 -23.67 -3.07
N ASP A 29 -6.45 -24.88 -3.61
CA ASP A 29 -6.29 -26.11 -2.82
C ASP A 29 -4.90 -26.26 -2.17
N TYR A 30 -3.93 -25.43 -2.58
CA TYR A 30 -2.58 -25.48 -2.05
C TYR A 30 -2.43 -24.56 -0.84
N LYS A 31 -2.25 -25.15 0.35
CA LYS A 31 -2.03 -24.41 1.62
C LYS A 31 -0.95 -23.32 1.49
N GLY A 32 0.11 -23.55 0.72
CA GLY A 32 1.17 -22.56 0.48
C GLY A 32 0.70 -21.33 -0.31
N VAL A 33 -0.17 -21.53 -1.30
CA VAL A 33 -0.79 -20.44 -2.08
C VAL A 33 -1.67 -19.59 -1.19
N ALA A 34 -2.50 -20.21 -0.34
CA ALA A 34 -3.36 -19.47 0.58
C ALA A 34 -2.56 -18.57 1.55
N VAL A 35 -1.43 -19.07 2.07
CA VAL A 35 -0.52 -18.28 2.91
C VAL A 35 0.10 -17.13 2.12
N LEU A 36 0.54 -17.37 0.88
CA LEU A 36 1.12 -16.34 0.02
C LEU A 36 0.11 -15.25 -0.33
N GLN A 37 -1.12 -15.63 -0.66
CA GLN A 37 -2.23 -14.71 -0.95
C GLN A 37 -2.50 -13.81 0.26
N LYS A 38 -2.58 -14.39 1.46
CA LYS A 38 -2.73 -13.62 2.71
C LYS A 38 -1.58 -12.62 2.88
N LYS A 39 -0.34 -13.04 2.63
CA LYS A 39 0.84 -12.17 2.74
C LYS A 39 0.82 -11.02 1.74
N MET A 40 0.44 -11.26 0.49
CA MET A 40 0.30 -10.21 -0.51
C MET A 40 -0.79 -9.21 -0.12
N HIS A 41 -1.92 -9.69 0.40
CA HIS A 41 -2.97 -8.81 0.91
C HIS A 41 -2.48 -7.93 2.08
N GLU A 42 -1.76 -8.50 3.05
CA GLU A 42 -1.16 -7.75 4.16
C GLU A 42 -0.17 -6.67 3.66
N ILE A 43 0.60 -6.96 2.60
CA ILE A 43 1.54 -6.01 1.99
C ILE A 43 0.79 -4.84 1.33
N SER A 44 -0.24 -5.11 0.52
CA SER A 44 -1.07 -4.04 -0.07
C SER A 44 -1.66 -3.14 1.01
N GLN A 45 -2.26 -3.72 2.05
CA GLN A 45 -2.86 -2.95 3.15
C GLN A 45 -1.83 -2.05 3.84
N LYS A 46 -0.63 -2.57 4.08
CA LYS A 46 0.44 -1.79 4.72
C LYS A 46 0.96 -0.67 3.83
N ALA A 47 1.05 -0.89 2.51
CA ALA A 47 1.43 0.15 1.56
C ALA A 47 0.39 1.30 1.58
N HIS A 48 -0.90 0.97 1.52
CA HIS A 48 -1.99 1.95 1.65
C HIS A 48 -1.94 2.74 2.97
N GLN A 49 -1.66 2.08 4.09
CA GLN A 49 -1.50 2.75 5.38
C GLN A 49 -0.33 3.75 5.38
N LEU A 50 0.81 3.37 4.79
CA LEU A 50 1.98 4.24 4.69
C LEU A 50 1.72 5.45 3.77
N ILE A 51 0.98 5.26 2.68
CA ILE A 51 0.53 6.36 1.81
C ILE A 51 -0.34 7.33 2.60
N ALA A 52 -1.35 6.82 3.32
CA ALA A 52 -2.23 7.65 4.14
C ALA A 52 -1.47 8.44 5.21
N GLN A 53 -0.51 7.81 5.89
CA GLN A 53 0.36 8.47 6.87
C GLN A 53 1.19 9.58 6.24
N GLU A 54 1.86 9.31 5.11
CA GLU A 54 2.69 10.30 4.40
C GLU A 54 1.84 11.49 3.91
N MET A 55 0.61 11.24 3.44
CA MET A 55 -0.32 12.30 3.05
C MET A 55 -0.81 13.14 4.23
N CYS A 56 -1.13 12.54 5.38
CA CYS A 56 -1.51 13.26 6.59
C CYS A 56 -0.36 14.12 7.14
N LEU A 57 0.85 13.56 7.21
CA LEU A 57 2.06 14.28 7.62
C LEU A 57 2.34 15.50 6.73
N ARG A 58 2.06 15.39 5.42
CA ARG A 58 2.18 16.53 4.49
C ARG A 58 1.16 17.63 4.77
N LYS A 59 -0.10 17.27 5.06
CA LYS A 59 -1.12 18.24 5.45
C LYS A 59 -0.71 18.98 6.72
N GLU A 60 -0.22 18.28 7.74
CA GLU A 60 0.25 18.92 8.99
C GLU A 60 1.45 19.85 8.78
N LYS A 61 2.43 19.45 7.95
CA LYS A 61 3.57 20.31 7.62
C LYS A 61 3.16 21.55 6.85
N HIS A 62 2.19 21.43 5.93
CA HIS A 62 1.65 22.57 5.20
C HIS A 62 0.89 23.53 6.13
N PHE A 63 0.11 22.99 7.08
CA PHE A 63 -0.56 23.81 8.11
C PHE A 63 0.43 24.54 9.02
N ARG A 64 1.49 23.89 9.52
CA ARG A 64 2.51 24.58 10.35
C ARG A 64 3.33 25.60 9.57
N GLY A 65 3.56 25.38 8.27
CA GLY A 65 4.26 26.34 7.41
C GLY A 65 3.52 27.66 7.23
N ASN A 66 2.19 27.63 7.24
CA ASN A 66 1.36 28.83 7.05
C ASN A 66 1.13 29.64 8.34
N ILE A 67 1.44 29.11 9.52
CA ILE A 67 1.24 29.81 10.81
C ILE A 67 2.47 30.66 11.19
N CYS A 68 3.60 30.54 10.48
CA CYS A 68 4.84 31.28 10.79
C CYS A 68 5.17 32.41 9.80
N THR A 69 4.22 32.88 8.99
CA THR A 69 4.42 33.94 7.99
C THR A 69 3.43 35.11 8.09
N GLU A 70 2.93 35.41 9.29
CA GLU A 70 2.23 36.68 9.57
C GLU A 70 2.92 37.45 10.70
#